data_AF-A0A5R2N1I5-F1
#
_entry.id   AF-A0A5R2N1I5-F1
#
_cell.length_a   1.000
_cell.length_b   1.000
_cell.length_c   1.000
_cell.angle_alpha   90.00
_cell.angle_beta   90.00
_cell.angle_gamma   90.00
#
_symmetry.space_group_name_H-M   'P 1'
#
loop_
_entity.id
_entity.type
_entity.pdbx_description
1 polymer ?
#
loop_
_entity_poly.entity_id
_entity_poly.type
_entity_poly.pdbx_seq_one_letter_code
_entity_poly.pdbx_strand_id
1 'polypeptide(L)'
;VARLLLNGIDVSIFDPDPEASRKVSEVMKGARRAYKQMVPGGLPKEGKLTFAKTIAEAVADADFIQESVPERLDLKHRVLAEIDAHAPANAIVGSSTSGIKPTDMQVAMKKHPERLVVGHPFNPVYLLPLVAADDLDQR
;
A
#
# COMPACT_ATOMS: atom_id res chain seq x y z
N VAL A 1 -5.71 2.07 0.84
CA VAL A 1 -7.03 1.44 1.13
C VAL A 1 -8.20 2.14 0.42
N ALA A 2 -8.66 3.31 0.88
CA ALA A 2 -9.89 3.92 0.36
C ALA A 2 -9.90 4.18 -1.16
N ARG A 3 -8.79 4.68 -1.72
CA ARG A 3 -8.66 4.91 -3.16
C ARG A 3 -8.90 3.63 -3.98
N LEU A 4 -8.35 2.50 -3.55
CA LEU A 4 -8.48 1.22 -4.26
C LEU A 4 -9.88 0.65 -4.11
N LEU A 5 -10.38 0.52 -2.88
CA LEU A 5 -11.70 -0.04 -2.59
C LEU A 5 -12.82 0.71 -3.30
N LEU A 6 -12.83 2.05 -3.23
CA LEU A 6 -13.87 2.87 -3.85
C LEU A 6 -13.81 2.89 -5.39
N ASN A 7 -12.75 2.34 -5.98
CA ASN A 7 -12.62 2.11 -7.42
C ASN A 7 -12.76 0.63 -7.80
N GLY A 8 -13.32 -0.20 -6.92
CA GLY A 8 -13.67 -1.59 -7.20
C GLY A 8 -12.53 -2.59 -7.11
N ILE A 9 -11.40 -2.20 -6.50
CA ILE A 9 -10.25 -3.09 -6.30
C ILE A 9 -10.35 -3.71 -4.90
N ASP A 10 -10.23 -5.02 -4.82
CA ASP A 10 -10.19 -5.76 -3.55
C ASP A 10 -8.90 -5.41 -2.78
N VAL A 11 -9.01 -5.26 -1.47
CA VAL A 11 -7.89 -4.88 -0.61
C VAL A 11 -7.80 -5.82 0.58
N SER A 12 -6.65 -6.48 0.72
CA SER A 12 -6.24 -7.12 1.96
C SER A 12 -5.34 -6.17 2.75
N ILE A 13 -5.57 -6.05 4.05
CA ILE A 13 -4.75 -5.23 4.95
C ILE A 13 -4.24 -6.06 6.11
N PHE A 14 -2.95 -5.93 6.41
CA PHE A 14 -2.38 -6.34 7.68
C PHE A 14 -1.88 -5.10 8.41
N ASP A 15 -2.20 -5.01 9.70
CA ASP A 15 -1.68 -4.00 10.61
C ASP A 15 -1.66 -4.61 12.02
N PRO A 16 -0.53 -4.57 12.76
CA PRO A 16 -0.45 -5.13 14.10
C PRO A 16 -1.24 -4.33 15.15
N ASP A 17 -1.70 -3.13 14.82
CA ASP A 17 -2.51 -2.32 15.72
C ASP A 17 -3.92 -2.94 15.91
N PRO A 18 -4.34 -3.28 17.15
CA PRO A 18 -5.67 -3.82 17.40
C PRO A 18 -6.80 -2.87 16.97
N GLU A 19 -6.52 -1.57 16.86
CA GLU A 19 -7.48 -0.54 16.44
C GLU A 19 -7.53 -0.33 14.92
N ALA A 20 -6.73 -1.06 14.13
CA ALA A 20 -6.62 -0.87 12.69
C ALA A 20 -7.97 -0.94 11.98
N SER A 21 -8.82 -1.91 12.35
CA SER A 21 -10.16 -2.06 11.76
C SER A 21 -11.06 -0.84 12.02
N ARG A 22 -11.02 -0.29 13.24
CA ARG A 22 -11.76 0.92 13.60
C ARG A 22 -11.25 2.12 12.80
N LYS A 23 -9.94 2.34 12.77
CA LYS A 23 -9.29 3.47 12.06
C LYS A 23 -9.57 3.43 10.57
N VAL A 24 -9.41 2.27 9.93
CA VAL A 24 -9.72 2.08 8.50
C VAL A 24 -11.20 2.36 8.24
N SER A 25 -12.10 1.90 9.11
CA SER A 25 -13.54 2.17 8.98
C SER A 25 -13.87 3.66 9.03
N GLU A 26 -13.21 4.44 9.89
CA GLU A 26 -13.36 5.90 9.96
C GLU A 26 -12.88 6.59 8.67
N VAL A 27 -11.70 6.20 8.18
CA VAL A 27 -11.16 6.68 6.90
C VAL A 27 -12.11 6.37 5.74
N MET A 28 -12.65 5.16 5.70
CA MET A 28 -13.61 4.75 4.67
C MET A 28 -14.92 5.55 4.73
N LYS A 29 -15.44 5.86 5.92
CA LYS A 29 -16.62 6.72 6.09
C LYS A 29 -16.37 8.12 5.51
N GLY A 30 -15.23 8.73 5.84
CA GLY A 30 -14.83 10.04 5.31
C GLY A 30 -14.66 10.02 3.79
N ALA A 31 -13.95 9.01 3.26
CA ALA A 31 -13.70 8.87 1.84
C ALA A 31 -14.99 8.68 1.02
N ARG A 32 -15.93 7.84 1.48
CA ARG A 32 -17.24 7.67 0.81
C ARG A 32 -18.02 8.98 0.75
N ARG A 33 -17.96 9.80 1.81
CA ARG A 33 -18.61 11.12 1.82
C ARG A 33 -18.00 12.05 0.78
N ALA A 34 -16.68 12.12 0.73
CA ALA A 34 -15.95 12.97 -0.21
C ALA A 34 -16.18 12.54 -1.66
N TYR A 35 -16.04 11.24 -1.97
CA TYR A 35 -16.18 10.73 -3.34
C TYR A 35 -17.58 10.95 -3.92
N LYS A 36 -18.63 10.83 -3.10
CA LYS A 36 -20.01 11.16 -3.52
C LYS A 36 -20.16 12.60 -4.02
N GLN A 37 -19.36 13.53 -3.52
CA GLN A 37 -19.40 14.94 -3.94
C GLN A 37 -18.54 15.20 -5.18
N MET A 38 -17.58 14.32 -5.49
CA MET A 38 -16.56 14.53 -6.52
C MET A 38 -16.83 13.80 -7.84
N VAL A 39 -17.69 12.76 -7.85
CA VAL A 39 -17.95 11.93 -9.04
C VAL A 39 -19.43 12.02 -9.45
N PRO A 40 -19.82 13.00 -10.30
CA PRO A 40 -21.16 13.07 -10.88
C PRO A 40 -21.34 11.88 -11.82
N GLY A 41 -22.07 10.85 -11.38
CA GLY A 41 -22.20 9.57 -12.09
C GLY A 41 -22.19 8.36 -11.15
N GLY A 42 -21.79 8.57 -9.89
CA GLY A 42 -21.69 7.49 -8.90
C GLY A 42 -20.35 6.77 -8.96
N LEU A 43 -20.12 5.90 -7.97
CA LEU A 43 -18.90 5.09 -7.89
C LEU A 43 -19.17 3.71 -8.48
N PRO A 44 -18.13 3.03 -9.02
CA PRO A 44 -18.24 1.61 -9.30
C PRO A 44 -18.57 0.83 -8.02
N LYS A 45 -18.96 -0.43 -8.18
CA LYS A 45 -19.15 -1.33 -7.04
C LYS A 45 -17.86 -1.36 -6.21
N GLU A 46 -17.98 -1.12 -4.90
CA GLU A 46 -16.84 -1.15 -3.99
C GLU A 46 -16.21 -2.54 -3.95
N GLY A 47 -14.88 -2.58 -3.90
CA GLY A 47 -14.13 -3.81 -3.69
C GLY A 47 -14.34 -4.40 -2.29
N LYS A 48 -13.87 -5.63 -2.10
CA LYS A 48 -13.89 -6.33 -0.82
C LYS A 48 -12.69 -5.92 0.03
N LEU A 49 -12.95 -5.52 1.28
CA LEU A 49 -11.93 -5.30 2.30
C LEU A 49 -11.78 -6.55 3.17
N THR A 50 -10.56 -7.05 3.31
CA THR A 50 -10.20 -8.17 4.20
C THR A 50 -9.10 -7.74 5.16
N PHE A 51 -9.24 -8.06 6.45
CA PHE A 51 -8.18 -7.90 7.44
C PHE A 51 -7.45 -9.23 7.62
N ALA A 52 -6.21 -9.28 7.17
CA ALA A 52 -5.32 -10.44 7.30
C ALA A 52 -4.67 -10.47 8.70
N LYS A 53 -4.32 -11.67 9.17
CA LYS A 53 -3.66 -11.85 10.48
C LYS A 53 -2.15 -11.76 10.40
N THR A 54 -1.59 -11.89 9.20
CA THR A 54 -0.15 -11.86 8.94
C THR A 54 0.14 -11.13 7.63
N ILE A 55 1.38 -10.69 7.41
CA ILE A 55 1.80 -10.13 6.12
C ILE A 55 1.68 -11.19 5.03
N ALA A 56 2.10 -12.43 5.30
CA ALA A 56 1.99 -13.54 4.37
C ALA A 56 0.57 -13.73 3.83
N GLU A 57 -0.45 -13.74 4.71
CA GLU A 57 -1.85 -13.81 4.32
C GLU A 57 -2.29 -12.57 3.51
N ALA A 58 -1.77 -11.39 3.83
CA ALA A 58 -2.16 -10.16 3.14
C ALA A 58 -1.65 -10.10 1.69
N VAL A 59 -0.48 -10.69 1.42
CA VAL A 59 0.21 -10.54 0.13
C VAL A 59 0.08 -11.74 -0.80
N ALA A 60 -0.45 -12.87 -0.33
CA ALA A 60 -0.39 -14.16 -1.04
C ALA A 60 -0.89 -14.11 -2.50
N ASP A 61 -1.96 -13.34 -2.76
CA ASP A 61 -2.60 -13.22 -4.07
C ASP A 61 -2.60 -11.77 -4.60
N ALA A 62 -1.71 -10.91 -4.07
CA ALA A 62 -1.71 -9.49 -4.40
C ALA A 62 -0.98 -9.19 -5.72
N ASP A 63 -1.61 -8.43 -6.61
CA ASP A 63 -0.94 -7.86 -7.80
C ASP A 63 -0.10 -6.62 -7.49
N PHE A 64 -0.52 -5.88 -6.45
CA PHE A 64 0.12 -4.65 -5.99
C PHE A 64 0.10 -4.58 -4.46
N ILE A 65 1.24 -4.24 -3.87
CA ILE A 65 1.46 -4.18 -2.43
C ILE A 65 1.97 -2.80 -2.07
N GLN A 66 1.33 -2.13 -1.10
CA GLN A 66 1.81 -0.85 -0.58
C GLN A 66 2.30 -1.03 0.86
N GLU A 67 3.61 -0.92 1.06
CA GLU A 67 4.23 -0.79 2.37
C GLU A 67 4.05 0.64 2.89
N SER A 68 3.49 0.77 4.11
CA SER A 68 3.21 2.06 4.75
C SER A 68 3.52 2.03 6.26
N VAL A 69 4.51 1.25 6.67
CA VAL A 69 5.01 1.25 8.05
C VAL A 69 5.77 2.54 8.37
N PRO A 70 5.95 2.88 9.66
CA PRO A 70 6.73 4.05 10.08
C PRO A 70 8.09 4.17 9.38
N GLU A 71 8.58 5.41 9.24
CA GLU A 71 9.83 5.76 8.55
C GLU A 71 11.07 5.31 9.36
N ARG A 72 11.27 4.00 9.42
CA ARG A 72 12.31 3.30 10.17
C ARG A 72 12.87 2.16 9.32
N LEU A 73 14.14 2.26 8.93
CA LEU A 73 14.78 1.31 8.01
C LEU A 73 14.74 -0.13 8.53
N ASP A 74 15.00 -0.34 9.83
CA ASP A 74 14.96 -1.66 10.47
C ASP A 74 13.58 -2.31 10.41
N LEU A 75 12.52 -1.51 10.49
CA LEU A 75 11.14 -1.99 10.38
C LEU A 75 10.79 -2.29 8.93
N LYS A 76 11.13 -1.38 8.00
CA LYS A 76 10.91 -1.57 6.56
C LYS A 76 11.63 -2.81 6.05
N HIS A 77 12.88 -3.04 6.45
CA HIS A 77 13.62 -4.26 6.10
C HIS A 77 12.90 -5.53 6.51
N ARG A 78 12.41 -5.61 7.75
CA ARG A 78 11.67 -6.79 8.22
C ARG A 78 10.40 -7.03 7.40
N VAL A 79 9.64 -5.97 7.16
CA VAL A 79 8.37 -6.04 6.41
C VAL A 79 8.62 -6.38 4.93
N LEU A 80 9.58 -5.73 4.28
CA LEU A 80 9.92 -5.97 2.88
C LEU A 80 10.49 -7.38 2.67
N ALA A 81 11.26 -7.91 3.62
CA ALA A 81 11.73 -9.30 3.56
C ALA A 81 10.57 -10.30 3.64
N GLU A 82 9.57 -10.04 4.49
CA GLU A 82 8.38 -10.91 4.61
C GLU A 82 7.47 -10.80 3.38
N ILE A 83 7.24 -9.58 2.88
CA ILE A 83 6.56 -9.36 1.60
C ILE A 83 7.29 -10.13 0.49
N ASP A 84 8.61 -9.99 0.41
CA ASP A 84 9.39 -10.62 -0.64
C ASP A 84 9.34 -12.16 -0.59
N ALA A 85 9.26 -12.72 0.61
CA ALA A 85 9.16 -14.15 0.82
C ALA A 85 7.82 -14.75 0.36
N HIS A 86 6.71 -14.00 0.48
CA HIS A 86 5.35 -14.52 0.35
C HIS A 86 4.54 -13.95 -0.82
N ALA A 87 4.90 -12.81 -1.37
CA ALA A 87 4.19 -12.19 -2.49
C ALA A 87 4.48 -12.91 -3.83
N PRO A 88 3.51 -12.97 -4.76
CA PRO A 88 3.73 -13.44 -6.12
C PRO A 88 4.90 -12.71 -6.79
N ALA A 89 5.74 -13.41 -7.56
CA ALA A 89 6.94 -12.83 -8.18
C ALA A 89 6.63 -11.63 -9.09
N ASN A 90 5.45 -11.61 -9.71
CA ASN A 90 4.97 -10.56 -10.59
C ASN A 90 4.29 -9.38 -9.85
N ALA A 91 4.13 -9.45 -8.53
CA ALA A 91 3.52 -8.38 -7.75
C ALA A 91 4.42 -7.16 -7.66
N ILE A 92 3.88 -5.96 -7.86
CA ILE A 92 4.64 -4.72 -7.65
C ILE A 92 4.61 -4.35 -6.16
N VAL A 93 5.75 -3.96 -5.60
CA VAL A 93 5.86 -3.53 -4.20
C VAL A 93 6.15 -2.03 -4.17
N GLY A 94 5.20 -1.22 -3.70
CA GLY A 94 5.38 0.20 -3.44
C GLY A 94 5.75 0.47 -1.99
N SER A 95 6.67 1.41 -1.72
CA SER A 95 6.91 1.97 -0.39
C SER A 95 6.43 3.42 -0.31
N SER A 96 5.75 3.77 0.78
CA SER A 96 5.36 5.14 1.11
C SER A 96 6.50 5.99 1.67
N THR A 97 7.75 5.50 1.64
CA THR A 97 8.89 6.26 2.17
C THR A 97 9.05 7.62 1.48
N SER A 98 9.51 8.59 2.26
CA SER A 98 9.74 9.98 1.87
C SER A 98 11.22 10.36 1.79
N GLY A 99 12.10 9.57 2.40
CA GLY A 99 13.52 9.90 2.50
C GLY A 99 14.49 8.73 2.50
N ILE A 100 14.01 7.49 2.56
CA ILE A 100 14.87 6.30 2.49
C ILE A 100 15.06 5.91 1.04
N LYS A 101 16.32 5.70 0.62
CA LYS A 101 16.60 5.29 -0.76
C LYS A 101 16.02 3.91 -1.07
N PRO A 102 15.49 3.68 -2.27
CA PRO A 102 15.05 2.35 -2.70
C PRO A 102 16.14 1.30 -2.52
N THR A 103 17.38 1.61 -2.92
CA THR A 103 18.54 0.71 -2.81
C THR A 103 18.82 0.28 -1.38
N ASP A 104 18.64 1.18 -0.41
CA ASP A 104 18.86 0.89 1.00
C ASP A 104 17.77 -0.05 1.54
N MET A 105 16.56 -0.02 0.99
CA MET A 105 15.46 -0.92 1.35
C MET A 105 15.55 -2.27 0.66
N GLN A 106 15.94 -2.28 -0.62
CA GLN A 106 16.05 -3.47 -1.47
C GLN A 106 17.00 -4.52 -0.90
N VAL A 107 18.01 -4.12 -0.10
CA VAL A 107 18.96 -5.07 0.52
C VAL A 107 18.28 -6.16 1.37
N ALA A 108 17.06 -5.92 1.86
CA ALA A 108 16.29 -6.89 2.64
C ALA A 108 15.49 -7.88 1.77
N MET A 109 15.28 -7.57 0.49
CA MET A 109 14.56 -8.40 -0.46
C MET A 109 15.53 -9.34 -1.19
N LYS A 110 15.35 -10.65 -1.03
CA LYS A 110 16.30 -11.67 -1.50
C LYS A 110 15.89 -12.33 -2.80
N LYS A 111 14.59 -12.38 -3.10
CA LYS A 111 14.03 -13.07 -4.26
C LYS A 111 13.85 -12.12 -5.43
N HIS A 112 13.18 -10.99 -5.19
CA HIS A 112 12.78 -10.07 -6.25
C HIS A 112 12.89 -8.60 -5.82
N PRO A 113 14.10 -8.08 -5.54
CA PRO A 113 14.30 -6.68 -5.16
C PRO A 113 13.91 -5.67 -6.28
N GLU A 114 13.96 -6.08 -7.55
CA GLU A 114 13.70 -5.25 -8.73
C GLU A 114 12.26 -4.73 -8.82
N ARG A 115 11.32 -5.34 -8.09
CA ARG A 115 9.90 -4.94 -8.08
C ARG A 115 9.56 -3.87 -7.05
N LEU A 116 10.54 -3.41 -6.26
CA LEU A 116 10.35 -2.33 -5.30
C LEU A 116 10.38 -0.98 -6.01
N VAL A 117 9.30 -0.22 -5.86
CA VAL A 117 9.19 1.16 -6.30
C VAL A 117 8.91 2.07 -5.11
N VAL A 118 9.43 3.29 -5.15
CA VAL A 118 9.00 4.33 -4.20
C VAL A 118 7.85 5.08 -4.82
N GLY A 119 6.67 4.95 -4.20
CA GLY A 119 5.46 5.66 -4.60
C GLY A 119 5.06 6.56 -3.46
N HIS A 120 5.51 7.82 -3.46
CA HIS A 120 5.24 8.76 -2.37
C HIS A 120 3.87 9.45 -2.61
N PRO A 121 2.81 9.11 -1.83
CA PRO A 121 1.51 9.71 -2.01
C PRO A 121 1.40 11.03 -1.23
N PHE A 122 0.82 12.06 -1.84
CA PHE A 122 0.51 13.30 -1.12
C PHE A 122 -0.76 13.13 -0.27
N ASN A 123 -0.73 13.57 0.99
CA ASN A 123 -1.87 13.49 1.92
C ASN A 123 -2.86 14.66 1.68
N PRO A 124 -4.18 14.44 1.50
CA PRO A 124 -4.92 13.18 1.62
C PRO A 124 -4.81 12.31 0.36
N VAL A 125 -4.32 11.08 0.53
CA VAL A 125 -4.01 10.13 -0.56
C VAL A 125 -5.22 9.78 -1.43
N TYR A 126 -6.43 9.96 -0.90
CA TYR A 126 -7.68 9.71 -1.63
C TYR A 126 -8.23 10.96 -2.36
N LEU A 127 -7.67 12.15 -2.09
CA LEU A 127 -8.06 13.44 -2.67
C LEU A 127 -7.03 14.00 -3.67
N LEU A 128 -5.75 13.66 -3.51
CA LEU A 128 -4.67 14.13 -4.39
C LEU A 128 -4.27 13.02 -5.38
N PRO A 129 -4.32 13.28 -6.71
CA PRO A 129 -3.96 12.29 -7.73
C PRO A 129 -2.43 12.11 -7.92
N LEU A 130 -1.60 12.74 -7.08
CA LEU A 130 -0.15 12.75 -7.28
C LEU A 130 0.51 11.61 -6.49
N VAL A 131 1.08 10.65 -7.23
CA VAL A 131 2.08 9.69 -6.74
C VAL A 131 3.37 10.05 -7.45
N ALA A 132 4.41 10.45 -6.70
CA ALA A 132 5.75 10.52 -7.28
C ALA A 132 6.28 9.08 -7.35
N ALA A 133 6.49 8.57 -8.57
CA ALA A 133 7.21 7.33 -8.81
C ALA A 133 8.66 7.72 -9.13
N ASP A 134 9.56 7.53 -8.19
CA ASP A 134 10.99 7.79 -8.39
C ASP A 134 11.65 6.49 -8.88
N ASP A 135 11.93 6.42 -10.18
CA ASP A 135 12.85 5.45 -10.79
C ASP A 135 14.25 6.08 -10.79
N LEU A 136 15.09 5.70 -9.83
CA LEU A 136 16.39 6.34 -9.58
C LEU A 136 17.58 5.50 -10.06
N ASP A 137 17.41 4.68 -11.09
CA ASP A 137 18.53 3.99 -11.77
C ASP A 137 19.37 4.94 -12.67
N GLN A 138 19.37 6.25 -12.39
CA GLN A 138 20.13 7.28 -13.12
C GLN A 138 20.86 8.31 -12.25
N ARG A 139 21.50 7.91 -11.15
CA ARG A 139 22.54 8.76 -10.52
C ARG A 139 23.74 7.96 -9.98
#